data_AF-A0A935SNF6-F1
#
_entry.id   AF-A0A935SNF6-F1
#
_cell.length_a   1.000
_cell.length_b   1.000
_cell.length_c   1.000
_cell.angle_alpha   90.00
_cell.angle_beta   90.00
_cell.angle_gamma   90.00
#
_symmetry.space_group_name_H-M   'P 1'
#
loop_
_entity.id
_entity.type
_entity.pdbx_description
1 polymer ?
#
loop_
_entity_poly.entity_id
_entity_poly.type
_entity_poly.pdbx_seq_one_letter_code
_entity_poly.pdbx_strand_id
1 'polypeptide(L)'
;MLFYHYLNEIRPVILQTNKTQSNIFILSGAGKRIFPGIINRMINEGKKPHEKLLPIKIRQSVIAHFLKANNDIRLVQVFAGHRRAGSTEEYKQSGLEELKANISKLHPLQ
;
A
#
# COMPACT_ATOMS: atom_id res chain seq x y z
N MET A 1 1.44 -2.54 16.18
CA MET A 1 1.16 -3.83 16.88
C MET A 1 0.99 -5.04 15.95
N LEU A 2 0.54 -4.92 14.70
CA LEU A 2 0.28 -6.08 13.81
C LEU A 2 1.48 -7.03 13.62
N PHE A 3 2.67 -6.49 13.33
CA PHE A 3 3.86 -7.33 13.13
C PHE A 3 4.35 -7.99 14.42
N TYR A 4 4.16 -7.36 15.57
CA TYR A 4 4.52 -7.95 16.86
C TYR A 4 3.69 -9.21 17.13
N HIS A 5 2.36 -9.11 17.00
CA HIS A 5 1.46 -10.25 17.13
C HIS A 5 1.81 -11.36 16.11
N TYR A 6 2.05 -10.97 14.84
CA TYR A 6 2.45 -11.95 13.83
C TYR A 6 3.74 -12.70 14.20
N LEU A 7 4.78 -11.99 14.66
CA LEU A 7 6.08 -12.59 14.97
C LEU A 7 6.05 -13.48 16.22
N ASN A 8 5.28 -13.10 17.22
CA ASN A 8 5.28 -13.78 18.52
C ASN A 8 4.21 -14.87 18.63
N GLU A 9 3.09 -14.75 17.91
CA GLU A 9 1.94 -15.65 18.10
C GLU A 9 1.67 -16.50 16.85
N ILE A 10 1.63 -15.89 15.66
CA ILE A 10 1.23 -16.60 14.44
C ILE A 10 2.40 -17.35 13.79
N ARG A 11 3.53 -16.67 13.59
CA ARG A 11 4.68 -17.20 12.86
C ARG A 11 5.30 -18.43 13.52
N PRO A 12 5.45 -18.51 14.87
CA PRO A 12 5.95 -19.71 15.52
C PRO A 12 5.05 -20.93 15.28
N VAL A 13 3.73 -20.74 15.33
CA VAL A 13 2.74 -21.80 15.07
C VAL A 13 2.88 -22.32 13.64
N ILE A 14 3.01 -21.45 12.64
CA ILE A 14 3.23 -21.85 11.25
C ILE A 14 4.50 -22.68 11.10
N LEU A 15 5.62 -22.24 11.69
CA LEU A 15 6.90 -22.94 11.59
C LEU A 15 6.88 -24.30 12.30
N GLN A 16 6.31 -24.35 13.50
CA GLN A 16 6.19 -25.58 14.29
C GLN A 16 5.29 -26.61 13.60
N THR A 17 4.14 -26.17 13.09
CA THR A 17 3.17 -27.04 12.40
C THR A 17 3.78 -27.68 11.15
N ASN A 18 4.53 -26.90 10.37
CA ASN A 18 5.16 -27.38 9.15
C ASN A 18 6.53 -28.05 9.38
N LYS A 19 7.06 -28.04 10.61
CA LYS A 19 8.41 -28.51 10.97
C LYS A 19 9.50 -27.89 10.08
N THR A 20 9.38 -26.59 9.80
CA THR A 20 10.32 -25.85 8.94
C THR A 20 11.06 -24.78 9.72
N GLN A 21 12.24 -24.41 9.20
CA GLN A 21 12.95 -23.20 9.60
C GLN A 21 13.03 -22.25 8.41
N SER A 22 12.89 -20.95 8.67
CA SER A 22 12.95 -19.94 7.61
C SER A 22 13.42 -18.60 8.16
N ASN A 23 14.28 -17.94 7.39
CA ASN A 23 14.72 -16.56 7.63
C ASN A 23 13.81 -15.53 6.94
N ILE A 24 12.76 -15.98 6.23
CA ILE A 24 11.83 -15.10 5.53
C ILE A 24 10.87 -14.49 6.55
N PHE A 25 10.63 -13.18 6.41
CA PHE A 25 9.77 -12.43 7.32
C PHE A 25 8.32 -12.93 7.25
N ILE A 26 7.66 -12.81 6.09
CA ILE A 26 6.27 -13.26 5.89
C ILE A 26 6.24 -14.63 5.21
N LEU A 27 5.56 -15.57 5.86
CA LEU A 27 5.38 -16.95 5.40
C LEU A 27 3.93 -17.20 4.95
N SER A 28 3.76 -18.14 4.02
CA SER A 28 2.46 -18.76 3.76
C SER A 28 2.08 -19.73 4.87
N GLY A 29 0.83 -20.20 4.91
CA GLY A 29 0.38 -21.21 5.87
C GLY A 29 1.17 -22.53 5.81
N ALA A 30 1.84 -22.81 4.70
CA ALA A 30 2.74 -23.95 4.52
C ALA A 30 4.18 -23.69 5.01
N GLY A 31 4.44 -22.57 5.68
CA GLY A 31 5.76 -22.20 6.19
C GLY A 31 6.79 -21.84 5.10
N LYS A 32 6.34 -21.54 3.88
CA LYS A 32 7.19 -21.18 2.73
C LYS A 32 7.09 -19.69 2.41
N ARG A 33 7.97 -19.20 1.53
CA ARG A 33 7.87 -17.86 0.95
C ARG A 33 6.49 -17.65 0.33
N ILE A 34 5.85 -16.52 0.64
CA ILE A 34 4.63 -16.10 -0.07
C ILE A 34 5.01 -15.45 -1.42
N PHE A 35 4.34 -15.86 -2.50
CA PHE A 35 4.56 -15.28 -3.81
C PHE A 35 3.69 -14.03 -4.01
N PRO A 36 4.17 -13.00 -4.73
CA PRO A 36 3.40 -11.76 -4.97
C PRO A 36 2.01 -12.01 -5.58
N GLY A 37 1.89 -13.00 -6.48
CA GLY A 37 0.61 -13.36 -7.09
C GLY A 37 -0.43 -13.88 -6.09
N ILE A 38 0.01 -14.55 -5.02
CA ILE A 38 -0.87 -15.01 -3.93
C ILE A 38 -1.37 -13.81 -3.14
N ILE A 39 -0.49 -12.88 -2.78
CA ILE A 39 -0.88 -11.64 -2.08
C ILE A 39 -1.91 -10.87 -2.91
N ASN A 40 -1.67 -10.72 -4.21
CA ASN A 40 -2.60 -10.05 -5.11
C ASN A 40 -3.96 -10.76 -5.18
N ARG A 41 -3.98 -12.09 -5.13
CA ARG A 41 -5.21 -12.89 -5.08
C ARG A 41 -5.96 -12.69 -3.77
N MET A 42 -5.27 -12.71 -2.62
CA MET A 42 -5.87 -12.48 -1.30
C MET A 42 -6.49 -11.08 -1.20
N ILE A 43 -5.78 -10.05 -1.67
CA ILE A 43 -6.31 -8.67 -1.67
C ILE A 43 -7.55 -8.54 -2.54
N ASN A 44 -7.63 -9.30 -3.64
CA ASN A 44 -8.69 -9.23 -4.63
C ASN A 44 -9.73 -10.34 -4.51
N GLU A 45 -9.72 -11.09 -3.42
CA GLU A 45 -10.71 -12.12 -3.15
C GLU A 45 -12.12 -11.50 -3.11
N GLY A 46 -13.07 -12.14 -3.79
CA GLY A 46 -14.46 -11.67 -3.91
C GLY A 46 -14.68 -10.42 -4.76
N LYS A 47 -13.64 -9.75 -5.26
CA LYS A 47 -13.80 -8.52 -6.07
C LYS A 47 -14.14 -8.81 -7.53
N LYS A 48 -15.07 -8.04 -8.10
CA LYS A 48 -15.35 -8.09 -9.54
C LYS A 48 -14.13 -7.59 -10.32
N PRO A 49 -13.97 -7.98 -11.60
CA PRO A 49 -12.80 -7.58 -12.39
C PRO A 49 -12.49 -6.08 -12.40
N HIS A 50 -13.51 -5.21 -12.44
CA HIS A 50 -13.35 -3.76 -12.44
C HIS A 50 -13.05 -3.16 -11.05
N GLU A 51 -13.25 -3.92 -9.98
CA GLU A 51 -12.97 -3.51 -8.59
C GLU A 51 -11.57 -3.97 -8.14
N LYS A 52 -10.88 -4.77 -8.96
CA LYS A 52 -9.57 -5.33 -8.60
C LYS A 52 -8.54 -4.23 -8.40
N LEU A 53 -7.87 -4.29 -7.26
CA LEU A 53 -6.79 -3.42 -6.87
C LEU A 53 -5.48 -3.96 -7.41
N LEU A 54 -4.85 -3.22 -8.31
CA LEU A 54 -3.51 -3.53 -8.79
C LEU A 54 -2.46 -3.07 -7.76
N PRO A 55 -1.37 -3.82 -7.54
CA PRO A 55 -0.31 -3.42 -6.61
C PRO A 55 0.24 -2.02 -6.89
N ILE A 56 0.37 -1.66 -8.17
CA ILE A 56 0.77 -0.31 -8.56
C ILE A 56 -0.23 0.72 -8.05
N LYS A 57 -1.54 0.54 -8.27
CA LYS A 57 -2.58 1.48 -7.83
C LYS A 57 -2.61 1.65 -6.31
N ILE A 58 -2.40 0.57 -5.55
CA ILE A 58 -2.28 0.64 -4.09
C ILE A 58 -1.06 1.49 -3.71
N ARG A 59 0.11 1.24 -4.31
CA ARG A 59 1.34 2.03 -4.07
C ARG A 59 1.14 3.51 -4.41
N GLN A 60 0.55 3.80 -5.56
CA GLN A 60 0.24 5.17 -6.01
C GLN A 60 -0.66 5.89 -4.99
N SER A 61 -1.70 5.21 -4.51
CA SER A 61 -2.63 5.74 -3.50
C SER A 61 -1.92 6.08 -2.18
N VAL A 62 -1.05 5.20 -1.69
CA VAL A 62 -0.28 5.44 -0.45
C VAL A 62 0.68 6.62 -0.60
N ILE A 63 1.41 6.72 -1.73
CA ILE A 63 2.32 7.84 -1.99
C ILE A 63 1.56 9.16 -2.06
N ALA A 64 0.43 9.19 -2.79
CA ALA A 64 -0.42 10.37 -2.88
C ALA A 64 -0.98 10.78 -1.50
N HIS A 65 -1.40 9.82 -0.68
CA HIS A 65 -1.84 10.10 0.69
C HIS A 65 -0.73 10.71 1.55
N PHE A 66 0.50 10.18 1.46
CA PHE A 66 1.66 10.72 2.18
C PHE A 66 1.99 12.15 1.74
N LEU A 67 1.88 12.48 0.45
CA LEU A 67 2.05 13.84 -0.03
C LEU A 67 0.96 14.79 0.47
N LYS A 68 -0.30 14.33 0.50
CA LYS A 68 -1.44 15.12 1.01
C LYS A 68 -1.31 15.47 2.50
N ALA A 69 -0.63 14.64 3.28
CA ALA A 69 -0.38 14.90 4.69
C ALA A 69 0.71 15.97 4.96
N ASN A 70 1.06 16.81 3.97
CA ASN A 70 2.08 17.86 4.05
C ASN A 70 3.48 17.36 4.46
N ASN A 71 3.81 16.10 4.14
CA ASN A 71 5.18 15.61 4.31
C ASN A 71 6.12 16.25 3.28
N ASP A 72 7.37 16.47 3.69
CA ASP A 72 8.43 16.91 2.77
C ASP A 72 8.54 15.93 1.59
N ILE A 73 8.62 16.46 0.38
CA ILE A 73 8.69 15.64 -0.82
C ILE A 73 9.90 14.70 -0.86
N ARG A 74 11.04 15.11 -0.27
CA ARG A 74 12.22 14.26 -0.13
C ARG A 74 11.95 13.09 0.82
N LEU A 75 11.19 13.31 1.89
CA LEU A 75 10.79 12.24 2.80
C LEU A 75 9.94 11.21 2.05
N VAL A 76 8.94 11.68 1.30
CA VAL A 76 8.09 10.78 0.51
C VAL A 76 8.88 10.10 -0.62
N GLN A 77 9.83 10.79 -1.24
CA GLN A 77 10.71 10.22 -2.26
C GLN A 77 11.54 9.05 -1.71
N VAL A 78 12.16 9.23 -0.54
CA VAL A 78 12.94 8.19 0.14
C VAL A 78 12.04 7.01 0.51
N PHE A 79 10.87 7.29 1.08
CA PHE A 79 9.86 6.27 1.39
C PHE A 79 9.43 5.47 0.16
N ALA A 80 9.19 6.17 -0.96
CA ALA A 80 8.84 5.57 -2.24
C ALA A 80 10.03 4.99 -2.98
N GLY A 81 11.27 5.09 -2.48
CA GLY A 81 12.47 4.59 -3.16
C GLY A 81 12.67 5.14 -4.57
N HIS A 82 12.20 6.36 -4.85
CA HIS A 82 12.32 6.97 -6.16
C HIS A 82 13.69 7.62 -6.36
N ARG A 83 14.34 7.33 -7.50
CA ARG A 83 15.65 7.90 -7.85
C ARG A 83 15.62 9.42 -8.02
N ARG A 84 14.51 9.96 -8.54
CA ARG A 84 14.33 11.39 -8.83
C ARG A 84 13.08 11.90 -8.11
N ALA A 85 13.16 13.12 -7.59
CA ALA A 85 12.03 13.79 -6.93
C ALA A 85 10.82 13.95 -7.87
N GLY A 86 11.05 14.22 -9.17
CA GLY A 86 9.99 14.35 -10.17
C GLY A 86 9.06 13.14 -10.24
N SER A 87 9.57 11.92 -10.09
CA SER A 87 8.74 10.70 -10.06
C SER A 87 7.83 10.61 -8.82
N THR A 88 8.13 11.37 -7.77
CA THR A 88 7.27 11.54 -6.59
C THR A 88 6.32 12.73 -6.77
N GLU A 89 6.76 13.81 -7.44
CA GLU A 89 5.94 14.97 -7.78
C GLU A 89 4.74 14.62 -8.65
N GLU A 90 4.89 13.67 -9.58
CA GLU A 90 3.79 13.16 -10.43
C GLU A 90 2.59 12.64 -9.62
N TYR A 91 2.76 12.30 -8.34
CA TYR A 91 1.68 11.87 -7.44
C TYR A 91 0.95 13.03 -6.74
N LYS A 92 1.45 14.26 -6.82
CA LYS A 92 0.73 15.43 -6.32
C LYS A 92 -0.51 15.64 -7.17
N GLN A 93 -1.68 15.55 -6.54
CA GLN A 93 -2.96 15.90 -7.18
C GLN A 93 -3.13 17.43 -7.21
N SER A 94 -2.24 18.16 -7.89
CA SER A 94 -2.44 19.58 -8.14
C SER A 94 -3.34 19.75 -9.35
N GLY A 95 -4.45 20.48 -9.19
CA GLY A 95 -5.41 20.77 -10.26
C GLY A 95 -6.82 20.26 -9.99
N LEU A 96 -7.04 18.95 -9.88
CA LEU A 96 -8.41 18.40 -9.79
C LEU A 96 -9.07 18.63 -8.42
N GLU A 97 -8.31 18.50 -7.33
CA GLU A 97 -8.82 18.75 -5.97
C GLU A 97 -9.03 20.25 -5.72
N GLU A 98 -8.13 21.10 -6.23
CA GLU A 98 -8.32 22.56 -6.24
C GLU A 98 -9.54 22.95 -7.08
N LEU A 99 -9.71 22.36 -8.26
CA LEU A 99 -10.89 22.58 -9.10
C LEU A 99 -12.17 22.15 -8.37
N LYS A 100 -12.18 20.97 -7.76
CA LYS A 100 -13.32 20.48 -6.97
C LYS A 100 -13.62 21.40 -5.77
N ALA A 101 -12.59 21.82 -5.04
CA ALA A 101 -12.74 22.74 -3.92
C ALA A 101 -13.25 24.11 -4.37
N ASN A 102 -12.75 24.62 -5.50
CA ASN A 102 -13.19 25.89 -6.08
C ASN A 102 -14.62 25.81 -6.60
N ILE A 103 -15.00 24.73 -7.27
CA ILE A 103 -16.40 24.46 -7.64
C ILE A 103 -17.26 24.44 -6.37
N SER A 104 -16.91 23.65 -5.35
CA SER A 104 -17.69 23.61 -4.10
C SER A 104 -17.80 24.96 -3.39
N LYS A 105 -16.79 25.85 -3.50
CA LYS A 105 -16.81 27.20 -2.91
C LYS A 105 -17.58 28.23 -3.74
N LEU A 106 -17.57 28.08 -5.06
CA LEU A 106 -18.10 29.08 -6.01
C LEU A 106 -19.44 28.65 -6.64
N HIS A 107 -19.90 27.42 -6.40
CA HIS A 107 -21.16 26.94 -6.94
C HIS A 107 -22.34 27.61 -6.20
N PRO A 108 -23.18 28.39 -6.91
CA PRO A 108 -24.17 29.30 -6.31
C PRO A 108 -25.43 28.62 -5.77
N LEU A 109 -25.43 27.29 -5.63
CA LEU A 109 -26.56 26.52 -5.08
C LEU A 109 -26.08 25.79 -3.83
N GLN A 110 -26.20 26.47 -2.70
CA GLN A 110 -26.35 25.87 -1.37
C GLN A 110 -27.82 25.87 -1.00
#